data_AF-A0A2D6GDA1-F1
#
_entry.id   AF-A0A2D6GDA1-F1
#
_cell.length_a   1.000
_cell.length_b   1.000
_cell.length_c   1.000
_cell.angle_alpha   90.00
_cell.angle_beta   90.00
_cell.angle_gamma   90.00
#
_symmetry.space_group_name_H-M   'P 1'
#
loop_
_entity.id
_entity.type
_entity.pdbx_description
1 polymer ?
#
loop_
_entity_poly.entity_id
_entity_poly.type
_entity_poly.pdbx_seq_one_letter_code
_entity_poly.pdbx_strand_id
1 'polypeptide(L)' 'MSTREASRKSIGAGDMAPDFTLPSLDGSDISLSDYKGKRVILFMWASW' A
#
# COMPACT_ATOMS: atom_id res chain seq x y z
N MET A 1 -13.27 18.99 19.66
CA MET A 1 -12.13 18.14 19.28
C MET A 1 -12.23 17.85 17.79
N SER A 2 -11.33 18.42 16.99
CA SER A 2 -11.31 18.24 15.53
C SER A 2 -10.61 16.92 15.22
N THR A 3 -11.39 15.91 14.83
CA THR A 3 -10.83 14.73 14.16
C THR A 3 -10.56 15.15 12.73
N ARG A 4 -9.28 15.19 12.34
CA ARG A 4 -8.89 15.35 10.94
C ARG A 4 -9.38 14.12 10.19
N GLU A 5 -10.50 14.23 9.49
CA GLU A 5 -10.78 13.34 8.37
C GLU A 5 -9.72 13.64 7.31
N ALA A 6 -8.64 12.86 7.30
CA ALA A 6 -7.80 12.80 6.11
C ALA A 6 -8.73 12.44 4.95
N SER A 7 -8.85 13.34 3.97
CA SER A 7 -9.62 13.10 2.74
C SER A 7 -9.22 11.73 2.20
N ARG A 8 -10.10 10.74 2.35
CA ARG A 8 -9.87 9.39 1.85
C ARG A 8 -10.08 9.44 0.35
N LYS A 9 -9.04 9.83 -0.39
CA LYS A 9 -9.05 9.77 -1.86
C LYS A 9 -9.41 8.33 -2.25
N SER A 10 -10.52 8.17 -2.96
CA SER A 10 -10.84 6.89 -3.60
C SER A 10 -9.81 6.62 -4.68
N ILE A 11 -9.29 5.39 -4.72
CA ILE A 11 -8.32 4.97 -5.73
C ILE A 11 -9.12 4.43 -6.93
N GLY A 12 -8.91 5.01 -8.11
CA GLY A 12 -9.50 4.58 -9.36
C GLY A 12 -8.55 3.78 -10.26
N ALA A 13 -9.07 3.24 -11.36
CA ALA A 13 -8.24 2.63 -12.38
C ALA A 13 -7.36 3.69 -13.08
N GLY A 14 -6.07 3.40 -13.22
CA GLY A 14 -5.09 4.33 -13.81
C GLY A 14 -4.51 5.35 -12.84
N ASP A 15 -5.06 5.49 -11.63
CA ASP A 15 -4.40 6.23 -10.56
C ASP A 15 -3.06 5.56 -10.21
N MET A 16 -2.07 6.38 -9.86
CA MET A 16 -0.86 5.88 -9.24
C MET A 16 -1.21 5.26 -7.88
N ALA A 17 -0.83 3.99 -7.69
CA ALA A 17 -1.01 3.32 -6.41
C ALA A 17 -0.26 4.08 -5.31
N PRO A 18 -0.90 4.37 -4.16
CA PRO A 18 -0.23 4.99 -3.03
C PRO A 18 0.93 4.12 -2.55
N ASP A 19 2.05 4.76 -2.23
CA ASP A 19 3.17 4.05 -1.64
C ASP A 19 2.86 3.67 -0.19
N PHE A 20 3.38 2.52 0.22
CA PHE A 20 3.29 2.04 1.59
C PHE A 20 4.51 1.19 1.90
N THR A 21 4.87 1.17 3.18
CA THR A 21 5.96 0.35 3.70
C THR A 21 5.40 -0.57 4.77
N LEU A 22 5.73 -1.85 4.69
CA LEU A 22 5.31 -2.88 5.64
C LEU A 22 6.53 -3.67 6.12
N PRO A 23 6.50 -4.23 7.33
CA PRO A 23 7.49 -5.21 7.73
C PRO A 23 7.27 -6.50 6.96
N SER A 24 8.33 -7.06 6.41
CA SER A 24 8.32 -8.37 5.79
C SER A 24 8.53 -9.47 6.83
N LEU A 25 8.41 -10.74 6.40
CA LEU A 25 8.61 -11.90 7.27
C LEU A 25 10.06 -12.09 7.72
N ASP A 26 11.03 -11.50 7.01
CA ASP A 26 12.44 -11.57 7.37
C ASP A 26 12.87 -10.41 8.31
N GLY A 27 11.94 -9.52 8.65
CA GLY A 27 12.18 -8.36 9.52
C GLY A 27 12.70 -7.12 8.80
N SER A 28 12.93 -7.17 7.49
CA SER A 28 13.19 -5.98 6.68
C SER A 28 11.91 -5.23 6.33
N ASP A 29 12.04 -3.93 6.12
CA ASP A 29 10.95 -3.11 5.60
C ASP A 29 10.90 -3.20 4.08
N ILE A 30 9.69 -3.41 3.55
CA ILE A 30 9.40 -3.52 2.11
C ILE A 30 8.43 -2.42 1.71
N SER A 31 8.77 -1.65 0.69
CA SER A 31 7.93 -0.59 0.13
C SER A 31 7.34 -0.99 -1.22
N LEU A 32 6.14 -0.50 -1.56
CA LEU A 32 5.57 -0.72 -2.89
C LEU A 32 6.48 -0.15 -3.99
N SER A 33 7.13 0.97 -3.72
CA SER A 33 8.08 1.61 -4.62
C SER A 33 9.31 0.77 -4.97
N ASP A 34 9.67 -0.22 -4.15
CA ASP A 34 10.78 -1.16 -4.44
C ASP A 34 10.51 -2.04 -5.67
N TYR A 35 9.25 -2.16 -6.08
CA TYR A 35 8.83 -2.94 -7.25
C TYR A 35 8.56 -2.10 -8.50
N LYS A 36 8.91 -0.81 -8.53
CA LYS A 36 8.73 0.04 -9.71
C LYS A 36 9.35 -0.59 -10.97
N GLY A 37 8.63 -0.52 -12.08
CA GLY A 37 9.01 -1.14 -13.35
C GLY A 37 8.60 -2.61 -13.50
N LYS A 38 8.11 -3.26 -12.43
CA LYS A 38 7.54 -4.61 -12.47
C LYS A 38 6.00 -4.52 -12.48
N ARG A 39 5.36 -5.51 -13.12
CA ARG A 39 3.91 -5.73 -12.96
C ARG A 39 3.69 -6.47 -11.65
N VAL A 40 2.92 -5.88 -10.74
CA VAL A 40 2.68 -6.41 -9.40
C VAL A 40 1.17 -6.53 -9.18
N ILE A 41 0.77 -7.62 -8.52
CA ILE A 41 -0.59 -7.81 -8.00
C ILE A 41 -0.47 -7.76 -6.48
N LEU A 42 -1.16 -6.82 -5.84
CA LEU A 42 -1.27 -6.79 -4.38
C LEU A 42 -2.39 -7.72 -3.96
N PHE A 43 -2.05 -8.75 -3.20
CA PHE A 43 -3.00 -9.71 -2.66
C PHE A 43 -3.06 -9.60 -1.14
N MET A 44 -4.17 -9.10 -0.62
CA MET A 44 -4.40 -8.93 0.82
C MET A 44 -5.30 -10.05 1.32
N TRP A 45 -4.76 -10.90 2.18
CA TRP A 45 -5.47 -12.06 2.73
C TRP A 45 -5.03 -12.30 4.17
N ALA A 46 -5.81 -13.12 4.88
CA ALA A 46 -5.42 -13.64 6.17
C ALA A 46 -6.14 -14.97 6.44
N SER A 47 -5.57 -15.78 7.34
CA SER A 47 -5.97 -17.17 7.56
C SER A 47 -6.95 -17.40 8.72
N TRP A 48 -7.57 -16.33 9.24
CA TRP A 48 -8.50 -16.44 10.37
C TRP A 48 -9.85 -17.03 9.97
#